data_AF-A0A1I4N7W6-F1
#
_entry.id   AF-A0A1I4N7W6-F1
#
_cell.length_a   1.000
_cell.length_b   1.000
_cell.length_c   1.000
_cell.angle_alpha   90.00
_cell.angle_beta   90.00
_cell.angle_gamma   90.00
#
_symmetry.space_group_name_H-M   'P 1'
#
loop_
_entity.id
_entity.type
_entity.pdbx_description
1 polymer ?
#
loop_
_entity_poly.entity_id
_entity_poly.type
_entity_poly.pdbx_seq_one_letter_code
_entity_poly.pdbx_strand_id
1 'polypeptide(L)'
;RLLFVKGTTGDHAATLGKHDWALFITTTDTTIEASRMLEIYALRWGIEVYFKESKRHLGLLKEQTSSYASHIASIHLADIRFCMLVFAKQEAGGWQVSEVRDKLVEGLMNLSFAKQLWLLFRALIHDGLSGIKHQLGCSVEQIMEAIEAHINQFFVQALQLDHLTLQQEALDRRDQ
;
A
#
# COMPACT_ATOMS: atom_id res chain seq x y z
N ARG A 1 0.06 31.51 -19.95
CA ARG A 1 1.44 31.38 -20.48
C ARG A 1 2.41 31.83 -19.37
N LEU A 2 2.93 30.95 -18.50
CA LEU A 2 4.01 31.37 -17.60
C LEU A 2 5.32 31.45 -18.37
N LEU A 3 5.94 32.60 -18.19
CA LEU A 3 7.24 32.99 -18.70
C LEU A 3 8.12 33.29 -17.49
N PHE A 4 9.38 32.89 -17.55
CA PHE A 4 10.34 33.18 -16.51
C PHE A 4 11.60 33.83 -17.09
N VAL A 5 11.64 35.14 -16.97
CA VAL A 5 12.72 35.98 -17.51
C VAL A 5 13.99 35.77 -16.68
N LYS A 6 15.15 35.83 -17.37
CA LYS A 6 16.48 35.83 -16.76
C LYS A 6 16.57 36.98 -15.74
N GLY A 7 17.09 36.73 -14.54
CA GLY A 7 17.61 37.81 -13.72
C GLY A 7 18.74 38.48 -14.51
N THR A 8 18.49 39.65 -15.09
CA THR A 8 19.57 40.49 -15.58
C THR A 8 20.21 41.14 -14.36
N THR A 9 21.10 40.43 -13.67
CA THR A 9 22.17 41.13 -12.96
C THR A 9 22.99 41.82 -14.04
N GLY A 10 22.89 43.14 -14.11
CA GLY A 10 23.33 43.97 -15.22
C GLY A 10 24.69 43.56 -15.79
N ASP A 11 24.73 43.47 -17.12
CA ASP A 11 25.85 43.50 -18.08
C ASP A 11 27.28 42.97 -17.77
N HIS A 12 27.64 42.49 -16.58
CA HIS A 12 29.06 42.28 -16.23
C HIS A 12 29.44 41.01 -15.44
N ALA A 13 28.59 39.98 -15.36
CA ALA A 13 29.00 38.70 -14.74
C ALA A 13 28.94 37.53 -15.74
N ALA A 14 30.11 37.10 -16.22
CA ALA A 14 30.29 36.06 -17.25
C ALA A 14 30.18 34.60 -16.71
N THR A 15 29.63 34.37 -15.51
CA THR A 15 29.47 33.01 -14.95
C THR A 15 28.17 32.92 -14.16
N LEU A 16 27.17 32.24 -14.75
CA LEU A 16 25.88 32.00 -14.11
C LEU A 16 26.04 31.01 -12.94
N GLY A 17 25.58 31.40 -11.75
CA GLY A 17 25.44 30.49 -10.62
C GLY A 17 24.25 29.54 -10.84
N LYS A 18 24.36 28.31 -10.33
CA LYS A 18 23.37 27.22 -10.45
C LYS A 18 21.96 27.56 -9.89
N HIS A 19 21.78 28.73 -9.28
CA HIS A 19 20.57 29.18 -8.58
C HIS A 19 19.74 30.23 -9.35
N ASP A 20 20.15 30.69 -10.53
CA ASP A 20 19.37 31.63 -11.37
C ASP A 20 18.37 30.90 -12.28
N TRP A 21 17.54 30.02 -11.72
CA TRP A 21 16.56 29.27 -12.49
C TRP A 21 15.20 29.96 -12.50
N ALA A 22 14.50 29.74 -13.61
CA ALA A 22 13.34 30.51 -14.00
C ALA A 22 12.26 29.49 -14.53
N LEU A 23 11.12 29.34 -13.83
CA LEU A 23 10.08 28.29 -13.98
C LEU A 23 8.97 28.53 -15.05
N PHE A 24 9.21 28.29 -16.33
CA PHE A 24 8.14 28.43 -17.34
C PHE A 24 7.03 27.35 -17.21
N ILE A 25 5.79 27.75 -16.98
CA ILE A 25 4.57 26.92 -16.92
C ILE A 25 3.54 27.40 -17.98
N THR A 26 3.47 26.80 -19.15
CA THR A 26 2.46 27.21 -20.16
C THR A 26 1.24 26.30 -20.10
N THR A 27 0.05 26.84 -19.79
CA THR A 27 -1.22 26.13 -20.04
C THR A 27 -1.72 26.43 -21.45
N THR A 28 -2.33 25.42 -22.06
CA THR A 28 -3.10 25.52 -23.32
C THR A 28 -4.32 26.41 -23.15
N ASP A 29 -4.92 26.38 -21.97
CA ASP A 29 -6.05 27.23 -21.60
C ASP A 29 -5.53 28.58 -21.06
N THR A 30 -5.93 29.65 -21.73
CA THR A 30 -5.58 31.04 -21.39
C THR A 30 -6.55 31.69 -20.41
N THR A 31 -7.63 31.00 -20.03
CA THR A 31 -8.63 31.49 -19.08
C THR A 31 -8.28 31.20 -17.63
N ILE A 32 -7.31 30.31 -17.38
CA ILE A 32 -6.89 29.88 -16.05
C ILE A 32 -6.07 30.99 -15.37
N GLU A 33 -6.44 31.31 -14.13
CA GLU A 33 -5.71 32.26 -13.28
C GLU A 33 -4.33 31.70 -12.86
N ALA A 34 -3.35 32.60 -12.70
CA ALA A 34 -1.98 32.23 -12.34
C ALA A 34 -1.87 31.47 -11.00
N SER A 35 -2.71 31.79 -10.01
CA SER A 35 -2.78 31.08 -8.71
C SER A 35 -3.12 29.60 -8.91
N ARG A 36 -4.19 29.33 -9.67
CA ARG A 36 -4.64 27.98 -10.01
C ARG A 36 -3.59 27.21 -10.83
N MET A 37 -2.86 27.90 -11.68
CA MET A 37 -1.75 27.36 -12.47
C MET A 37 -0.62 26.82 -11.59
N LEU A 38 -0.27 27.54 -10.52
CA LEU A 38 0.72 27.12 -9.54
C LEU A 38 0.23 25.94 -8.69
N GLU A 39 -1.05 25.92 -8.29
CA GLU A 39 -1.65 24.79 -7.59
C GLU A 39 -1.58 23.50 -8.43
N ILE A 40 -1.96 23.58 -9.70
CA ILE A 40 -1.89 22.44 -10.63
C ILE A 40 -0.43 21.99 -10.80
N TYR A 41 0.50 22.93 -10.92
CA TYR A 41 1.92 22.60 -11.01
C TYR A 41 2.48 21.95 -9.73
N ALA A 42 1.99 22.36 -8.56
CA ALA A 42 2.38 21.76 -7.28
C ALA A 42 2.04 20.25 -7.24
N LEU A 43 0.96 19.82 -7.90
CA LEU A 43 0.58 18.41 -8.00
C LEU A 43 1.58 17.56 -8.81
N ARG A 44 2.46 18.18 -9.63
CA ARG A 44 3.48 17.46 -10.42
C ARG A 44 4.36 16.56 -9.55
N TRP A 45 4.71 17.00 -8.34
CA TRP A 45 5.52 16.21 -7.42
C TRP A 45 4.89 14.87 -7.04
N GLY A 46 3.57 14.72 -7.21
CA GLY A 46 2.86 13.46 -6.99
C GLY A 46 3.42 12.30 -7.82
N ILE A 47 3.86 12.54 -9.05
CA ILE A 47 4.45 11.47 -9.88
C ILE A 47 5.81 11.00 -9.36
N GLU A 48 6.59 11.90 -8.75
CA GLU A 48 7.87 11.55 -8.13
C GLU A 48 7.66 10.74 -6.86
N VAL A 49 6.64 11.09 -6.06
CA VAL A 49 6.22 10.28 -4.91
C VAL A 49 5.80 8.89 -5.36
N TYR A 50 4.97 8.79 -6.42
CA TYR A 50 4.59 7.52 -7.01
C TYR A 50 5.82 6.70 -7.43
N PHE A 51 6.73 7.24 -8.24
CA PHE A 51 7.90 6.47 -8.69
C PHE A 51 8.84 6.09 -7.55
N LYS A 52 9.00 6.95 -6.54
CA LYS A 52 9.83 6.67 -5.36
C LYS A 52 9.26 5.51 -4.54
N GLU A 53 7.97 5.57 -4.25
CA GLU A 53 7.24 4.54 -3.49
C GLU A 53 7.18 3.22 -4.26
N SER A 54 6.82 3.28 -5.54
CA SER A 54 6.64 2.09 -6.37
C SER A 54 7.94 1.31 -6.59
N LYS A 55 9.06 2.00 -6.85
CA LYS A 55 10.37 1.34 -7.01
C LYS A 55 10.90 0.76 -5.70
N ARG A 56 10.79 1.52 -4.60
CA ARG A 56 11.37 1.11 -3.33
C ARG A 56 10.56 -0.02 -2.68
N HIS A 57 9.25 0.15 -2.61
CA HIS A 57 8.38 -0.68 -1.77
C HIS A 57 7.43 -1.59 -2.56
N LEU A 58 6.96 -1.21 -3.75
CA LEU A 58 5.92 -1.96 -4.47
C LEU A 58 6.42 -2.90 -5.57
N GLY A 59 7.74 -2.91 -5.81
CA GLY A 59 8.40 -3.85 -6.72
C GLY A 59 8.45 -3.41 -8.17
N LEU A 60 8.20 -2.13 -8.47
CA LEU A 60 8.31 -1.60 -9.83
C LEU A 60 9.75 -1.79 -10.35
N LEU A 61 9.86 -2.41 -11.54
CA LEU A 61 11.12 -2.79 -12.20
C LEU A 61 11.97 -3.84 -11.48
N LYS A 62 11.41 -4.60 -10.53
CA LYS A 62 12.13 -5.71 -9.87
C LYS A 62 12.03 -7.05 -10.62
N GLU A 63 11.16 -7.15 -11.62
CA GLU A 63 10.93 -8.36 -12.39
C GLU A 63 12.16 -8.74 -13.25
N GLN A 64 12.61 -9.99 -13.18
CA GLN A 64 13.78 -10.51 -13.91
C GLN A 64 13.45 -11.68 -14.86
N THR A 65 12.16 -11.97 -15.06
CA THR A 65 11.72 -13.01 -16.00
C THR A 65 12.04 -12.63 -17.44
N SER A 66 12.24 -13.62 -18.32
CA SER A 66 12.48 -13.38 -19.75
C SER A 66 11.22 -13.02 -20.57
N SER A 67 10.03 -13.13 -19.99
CA SER A 67 8.77 -12.89 -20.68
C SER A 67 8.34 -11.43 -20.60
N TYR A 68 8.08 -10.82 -21.75
CA TYR A 68 7.55 -9.46 -21.84
C TYR A 68 6.20 -9.31 -21.12
N ALA A 69 5.32 -10.31 -21.24
CA ALA A 69 4.01 -10.29 -20.58
C ALA A 69 4.14 -10.24 -19.06
N SER A 70 5.15 -10.93 -18.50
CA SER A 70 5.45 -10.91 -17.07
C SER A 70 5.90 -9.53 -16.60
N HIS A 71 6.76 -8.85 -17.37
CA HIS A 71 7.17 -7.48 -17.05
C HIS A 71 5.98 -6.51 -17.04
N ILE A 72 5.09 -6.60 -18.04
CA ILE A 72 3.90 -5.75 -18.12
C ILE A 72 2.94 -6.04 -16.95
N ALA A 73 2.68 -7.30 -16.64
CA ALA A 73 1.86 -7.68 -15.49
C ALA A 73 2.46 -7.18 -14.17
N SER A 74 3.78 -7.28 -14.00
CA SER A 74 4.49 -6.84 -12.80
C SER A 74 4.41 -5.31 -12.61
N ILE A 75 4.52 -4.54 -13.70
CA ILE A 75 4.33 -3.08 -13.67
C ILE A 75 2.89 -2.73 -13.29
N HIS A 76 1.89 -3.32 -13.95
CA HIS A 76 0.49 -3.05 -13.62
C HIS A 76 0.14 -3.46 -12.18
N LEU A 77 0.73 -4.54 -11.68
CA LEU A 77 0.53 -4.94 -10.30
C LEU A 77 1.13 -3.94 -9.30
N ALA A 78 2.28 -3.34 -9.62
CA ALA A 78 2.84 -2.25 -8.82
C ALA A 78 1.94 -1.00 -8.86
N ASP A 79 1.33 -0.70 -10.00
CA ASP A 79 0.38 0.42 -10.15
C ASP A 79 -0.88 0.21 -9.33
N ILE A 80 -1.49 -0.97 -9.41
CA ILE A 80 -2.69 -1.33 -8.63
C ILE A 80 -2.40 -1.23 -7.13
N ARG A 81 -1.25 -1.74 -6.67
CA ARG A 81 -0.84 -1.61 -5.26
C ARG A 81 -0.73 -0.16 -4.82
N PHE A 82 -0.20 0.72 -5.68
CA PHE A 82 -0.14 2.14 -5.37
C PHE A 82 -1.53 2.78 -5.31
N CYS A 83 -2.42 2.45 -6.26
CA CYS A 83 -3.81 2.92 -6.23
C CYS A 83 -4.53 2.51 -4.94
N MET A 84 -4.34 1.28 -4.47
CA MET A 84 -4.87 0.81 -3.20
C MET A 84 -4.32 1.62 -2.00
N LEU A 85 -3.03 1.97 -2.00
CA LEU A 85 -2.45 2.81 -0.95
C LEU A 85 -3.00 4.24 -0.96
N VAL A 86 -3.20 4.82 -2.14
CA VAL A 86 -3.80 6.15 -2.28
C VAL A 86 -5.26 6.15 -1.82
N PHE A 87 -5.99 5.09 -2.13
CA PHE A 87 -7.37 4.90 -1.65
C PHE A 87 -7.42 4.80 -0.13
N ALA A 88 -6.58 3.95 0.47
CA ALA A 88 -6.48 3.84 1.93
C ALA A 88 -6.06 5.17 2.59
N LYS A 89 -5.19 5.95 1.93
CA LYS A 89 -4.84 7.30 2.38
C LYS A 89 -6.05 8.24 2.40
N GLN A 90 -6.93 8.15 1.39
CA GLN A 90 -8.11 8.99 1.32
C GLN A 90 -9.07 8.69 2.48
N GLU A 91 -9.22 7.41 2.84
CA GLU A 91 -10.03 6.99 4.00
C GLU A 91 -9.41 7.41 5.33
N ALA A 92 -8.08 7.34 5.47
CA ALA A 92 -7.39 7.63 6.72
C ALA A 92 -7.29 9.13 7.07
N GLY A 93 -7.58 10.04 6.14
CA GLY A 93 -7.66 11.48 6.38
C GLY A 93 -6.35 12.15 6.84
N GLY A 94 -5.60 12.76 5.91
CA GLY A 94 -4.48 13.64 6.24
C GLY A 94 -3.12 12.97 6.43
N TRP A 95 -3.01 11.64 6.31
CA TRP A 95 -1.73 10.95 6.41
C TRP A 95 -0.93 10.98 5.10
N GLN A 96 0.39 10.83 5.22
CA GLN A 96 1.25 10.61 4.06
C GLN A 96 1.11 9.17 3.55
N VAL A 97 1.37 8.98 2.25
CA VAL A 97 1.29 7.65 1.61
C VAL A 97 2.21 6.64 2.32
N SER A 98 3.38 7.10 2.76
CA SER A 98 4.37 6.26 3.46
C SER A 98 3.86 5.77 4.83
N GLU A 99 3.14 6.60 5.58
CA GLU A 99 2.61 6.24 6.90
C GLU A 99 1.49 5.19 6.80
N VAL A 100 0.60 5.37 5.82
CA VAL A 100 -0.46 4.39 5.51
C VAL A 100 0.15 3.04 5.11
N ARG A 101 1.19 3.07 4.27
CA ARG A 101 1.95 1.87 3.91
C ARG A 101 2.56 1.21 5.14
N ASP A 102 3.21 1.96 6.02
CA ASP A 102 3.91 1.38 7.17
C ASP A 102 2.93 0.71 8.15
N LYS A 103 1.76 1.33 8.40
CA LYS A 103 0.70 0.68 9.19
C LYS A 103 0.13 -0.56 8.53
N LEU A 104 -0.08 -0.54 7.21
CA LEU A 104 -0.54 -1.71 6.48
C LEU A 104 0.48 -2.86 6.57
N VAL A 105 1.76 -2.54 6.40
CA VAL A 105 2.86 -3.51 6.50
C VAL A 105 2.95 -4.08 7.91
N GLU A 106 2.85 -3.24 8.94
CA GLU A 106 2.83 -3.69 10.34
C GLU A 106 1.65 -4.63 10.62
N GLY A 107 0.44 -4.27 10.16
CA GLY A 107 -0.75 -5.12 10.28
C GLY A 107 -0.57 -6.49 9.62
N LEU A 108 -0.03 -6.51 8.40
CA LEU A 108 0.28 -7.75 7.68
C LEU A 108 1.38 -8.56 8.36
N MET A 109 2.42 -7.91 8.90
CA MET A 109 3.47 -8.60 9.66
C MET A 109 2.90 -9.25 10.91
N ASN A 110 2.07 -8.54 11.69
CA ASN A 110 1.42 -9.09 12.87
C ASN A 110 0.55 -10.30 12.52
N LEU A 111 -0.19 -10.24 11.41
CA LEU A 111 -1.00 -11.35 10.93
C LEU A 111 -0.14 -12.55 10.50
N SER A 112 0.97 -12.29 9.81
CA SER A 112 1.93 -13.33 9.41
C SER A 112 2.58 -14.01 10.62
N PHE A 113 2.93 -13.22 11.63
CA PHE A 113 3.50 -13.68 12.88
C PHE A 113 2.48 -14.51 13.67
N ALA A 114 1.24 -14.03 13.77
CA ALA A 114 0.15 -14.78 14.40
C ALA A 114 -0.07 -16.14 13.74
N LYS A 115 -0.03 -16.19 12.39
CA LYS A 115 -0.11 -17.45 11.64
C LYS A 115 1.06 -18.38 11.95
N GLN A 116 2.28 -17.88 11.99
CA GLN A 116 3.47 -18.68 12.33
C GLN A 116 3.40 -19.19 13.77
N LEU A 117 2.97 -18.34 14.70
CA LEU A 117 2.79 -18.71 16.10
C LEU A 117 1.70 -19.79 16.27
N TRP A 118 0.62 -19.70 15.50
CA TRP A 118 -0.41 -20.75 15.47
C TRP A 118 0.14 -22.09 14.99
N LEU A 119 0.97 -22.12 13.94
CA LEU A 119 1.61 -23.35 13.49
C LEU A 119 2.48 -23.98 14.58
N LEU A 120 3.19 -23.17 15.37
CA LEU A 120 3.97 -23.65 16.51
C LEU A 120 3.07 -24.22 17.61
N PHE A 121 2.01 -23.50 18.00
CA PHE A 121 1.05 -24.01 18.98
C PHE A 121 0.39 -25.30 18.52
N ARG A 122 0.00 -25.40 17.24
CA ARG A 122 -0.55 -26.61 16.65
C ARG A 122 0.41 -27.79 16.79
N ALA A 123 1.70 -27.58 16.51
CA ALA A 123 2.72 -28.62 16.67
C ALA A 123 2.87 -29.06 18.14
N LEU A 124 2.91 -28.10 19.08
CA LEU A 124 3.01 -28.38 20.52
C LEU A 124 1.79 -29.12 21.06
N ILE A 125 0.58 -28.70 20.67
CA ILE A 125 -0.68 -29.32 21.10
C ILE A 125 -0.80 -30.73 20.53
N HIS A 126 -0.44 -30.93 19.25
CA HIS A 126 -0.40 -32.25 18.64
C HIS A 126 0.57 -33.19 19.36
N ASP A 127 1.79 -32.74 19.65
CA ASP A 127 2.80 -33.55 20.35
C ASP A 127 2.34 -33.90 21.78
N GLY A 128 1.79 -32.94 22.52
CA GLY A 128 1.22 -33.16 23.85
C GLY A 128 0.03 -34.13 23.85
N LEU A 129 -0.90 -33.99 22.90
CA LEU A 129 -2.03 -34.90 22.73
C LEU A 129 -1.58 -36.31 22.32
N SER A 130 -0.54 -36.41 21.49
CA SER A 130 0.03 -37.71 21.10
C SER A 130 0.64 -38.45 22.29
N GLY A 131 1.27 -37.72 23.23
CA GLY A 131 1.81 -38.29 24.47
C GLY A 131 0.75 -38.80 25.45
N ILE A 132 -0.45 -38.21 25.44
CA ILE A 132 -1.58 -38.57 26.34
C ILE A 132 -2.62 -39.44 25.61
N LYS A 133 -2.42 -39.75 24.32
CA LYS A 133 -3.32 -40.54 23.46
C LYS A 133 -3.77 -41.86 24.10
N HIS A 134 -2.87 -42.53 24.82
CA HIS A 134 -3.17 -43.79 25.51
C HIS A 134 -4.14 -43.62 26.70
N GLN A 135 -4.22 -42.44 27.31
CA GLN A 135 -5.15 -42.13 28.41
C GLN A 135 -6.48 -41.53 27.92
N LEU A 136 -6.48 -40.83 26.78
CA LEU A 136 -7.66 -40.16 26.24
C LEU A 136 -8.56 -41.07 25.39
N GLY A 137 -8.04 -42.15 24.81
CA GLY A 137 -8.83 -43.14 24.05
C GLY A 137 -9.47 -42.63 22.75
N CYS A 138 -9.23 -41.37 22.37
CA CYS A 138 -9.77 -40.73 21.17
C CYS A 138 -8.67 -40.41 20.14
N SER A 139 -9.08 -40.20 18.89
CA SER A 139 -8.15 -39.87 17.81
C SER A 139 -7.70 -38.41 17.95
N VAL A 140 -6.39 -38.19 18.12
CA VAL A 140 -5.76 -36.86 18.22
C VAL A 140 -6.16 -35.96 17.06
N GLU A 141 -6.33 -36.53 15.87
CA GLU A 141 -6.77 -35.81 14.67
C GLU A 141 -8.15 -35.14 14.84
N GLN A 142 -9.11 -35.82 15.47
CA GLN A 142 -10.46 -35.28 15.66
C GLN A 142 -10.48 -34.09 16.62
N ILE A 143 -9.60 -34.11 17.64
CA ILE A 143 -9.45 -33.01 18.58
C ILE A 143 -8.77 -31.82 17.90
N MET A 144 -7.71 -32.08 17.12
CA MET A 144 -7.01 -31.03 16.36
C MET A 144 -7.91 -30.38 15.32
N GLU A 145 -8.74 -31.16 14.63
CA GLU A 145 -9.70 -30.67 13.64
C GLU A 145 -10.80 -29.81 14.29
N ALA A 146 -11.31 -30.20 15.46
CA ALA A 146 -12.27 -29.39 16.21
C ALA A 146 -11.69 -28.06 16.73
N ILE A 147 -10.41 -28.06 17.15
CA ILE A 147 -9.68 -26.87 17.57
C ILE A 147 -9.41 -25.94 16.38
N GLU A 148 -8.96 -26.48 15.24
CA GLU A 148 -8.75 -25.70 14.02
C GLU A 148 -10.06 -25.09 13.52
N ALA A 149 -11.18 -25.82 13.56
CA ALA A 149 -12.48 -25.30 13.18
C ALA A 149 -12.90 -24.09 14.04
N HIS A 150 -12.76 -24.19 15.37
CA HIS A 150 -13.08 -23.08 16.28
C HIS A 150 -12.20 -21.86 16.06
N ILE A 151 -10.90 -22.08 15.82
CA ILE A 151 -9.94 -20.99 15.64
C ILE A 151 -10.14 -20.30 14.29
N ASN A 152 -10.37 -21.07 13.22
CA ASN A 152 -10.72 -20.50 11.92
C ASN A 152 -12.04 -19.72 11.99
N GLN A 153 -13.05 -20.23 12.69
CA GLN A 153 -14.31 -19.52 12.88
C GLN A 153 -14.11 -18.20 13.66
N PHE A 154 -13.30 -18.22 14.72
CA PHE A 154 -12.93 -17.02 15.47
C PHE A 154 -12.18 -16.00 14.60
N PHE A 155 -11.21 -16.43 13.77
CA PHE A 155 -10.48 -15.53 12.88
C PHE A 155 -11.36 -14.92 11.80
N VAL A 156 -12.27 -15.69 11.20
CA VAL A 156 -13.22 -15.18 10.20
C VAL A 156 -14.12 -14.08 10.81
N GLN A 157 -14.57 -14.28 12.05
CA GLN A 157 -15.35 -13.28 12.78
C GLN A 157 -14.52 -12.05 13.18
N ALA A 158 -13.34 -12.25 13.76
CA ALA A 158 -12.50 -11.17 14.27
C ALA A 158 -11.90 -10.30 13.16
N LEU A 159 -11.63 -10.86 11.99
CA LEU A 159 -11.14 -10.11 10.82
C LEU A 159 -12.27 -9.49 9.98
N GLN A 160 -13.53 -9.59 10.42
CA GLN A 160 -14.69 -9.10 9.68
C GLN A 160 -14.75 -9.61 8.23
N LEU A 161 -14.11 -10.75 7.95
CA LEU A 161 -14.16 -11.44 6.64
C LEU A 161 -15.45 -12.25 6.46
N ASP A 162 -16.33 -12.17 7.46
CA ASP A 162 -17.69 -12.64 7.42
C ASP A 162 -18.47 -11.90 6.28
N HIS A 163 -19.27 -12.67 5.55
CA HIS A 163 -20.01 -12.18 4.39
C HIS A 163 -21.01 -11.06 4.73
N LEU A 164 -21.56 -11.07 5.94
CA LEU A 164 -22.59 -10.14 6.40
C LEU A 164 -21.99 -8.77 6.76
N THR A 165 -20.79 -8.75 7.34
CA THR A 165 -20.05 -7.56 7.75
C THR A 165 -19.52 -6.84 6.52
N LEU A 166 -19.00 -7.58 5.54
CA LEU A 166 -18.63 -7.04 4.22
C LEU A 166 -19.84 -6.48 3.45
N GLN A 167 -21.02 -7.10 3.57
CA GLN A 167 -22.25 -6.57 2.98
C GLN A 167 -22.73 -5.30 3.70
N GLN A 168 -22.62 -5.23 5.03
CA GLN A 168 -23.00 -4.05 5.81
C GLN A 168 -22.07 -2.87 5.53
N GLU A 169 -20.75 -3.06 5.45
CA GLU A 169 -19.81 -2.00 5.06
C GLU A 169 -20.05 -1.51 3.62
N ALA A 170 -20.46 -2.39 2.71
CA ALA A 170 -20.82 -2.03 1.34
C ALA A 170 -22.15 -1.27 1.25
N LEU A 171 -23.06 -1.45 2.22
CA LEU A 171 -24.33 -0.72 2.33
C LEU A 171 -24.13 0.64 3.00
N ASP A 172 -23.36 0.73 4.09
CA ASP A 172 -23.04 1.99 4.77
C ASP A 172 -22.30 2.98 3.86
N ARG A 173 -21.54 2.51 2.86
CA ARG A 173 -20.91 3.35 1.83
C ARG A 173 -21.86 3.87 0.75
N ARG A 174 -23.09 3.33 0.62
CA ARG A 174 -24.09 3.80 -0.35
C ARG A 174 -25.02 4.87 0.22
N ASP A 175 -25.08 4.97 1.54
CA ASP A 175 -25.94 5.90 2.28
C ASP A 175 -25.20 7.19 2.72
N GLN A 176 -23.95 7.39 2.27
CA GLN A 176 -23.17 8.64 2.35
C GLN A 176 -22.90 9.22 0.95
#